data_AF-A0A8J2TTG0-F1
#
_entry.id   AF-A0A8J2TTG0-F1
#
_cell.length_a   1.000
_cell.length_b   1.000
_cell.length_c   1.000
_cell.angle_alpha   90.00
_cell.angle_beta   90.00
_cell.angle_gamma   90.00
#
_symmetry.space_group_name_H-M   'P 1'
#
loop_
_entity.id
_entity.type
_entity.pdbx_description
1 polymer ?
#
loop_
_entity_poly.entity_id
_entity_poly.type
_entity_poly.pdbx_seq_one_letter_code
_entity_poly.pdbx_strand_id
1 'polypeptide(L)'
;MNKTLFIIGTVFFLMLIFSSIKNKMNEKKLQKLNESRPNLTRSEYINRLSKKGFDKIHVEVVYDKIQEFIQMDDFSIYPEDDLHKIYGIEDLDYIDIIDGICEKLNLRKVEQKDINELNKKIKTFNAEYILTLINNIVK
;
A
#
# COMPACT_ATOMS: atom_id res chain seq x y z
N MET A 1 -27.99 -13.33 29.13
CA MET A 1 -27.26 -12.06 28.98
C MET A 1 -25.77 -12.19 29.34
N ASN A 2 -25.41 -12.61 30.57
CA ASN A 2 -24.00 -12.70 30.97
C ASN A 2 -23.16 -13.70 30.15
N LYS A 3 -23.72 -14.86 29.77
CA LYS A 3 -23.03 -15.84 28.91
C LYS A 3 -22.71 -15.29 27.52
N THR A 4 -23.61 -14.50 26.94
CA THR A 4 -23.44 -13.90 25.61
C THR A 4 -22.37 -12.83 25.61
N LEU A 5 -22.35 -11.94 26.62
CA LEU A 5 -21.29 -10.95 26.82
C LEU A 5 -19.91 -11.61 27.00
N PHE A 6 -19.86 -12.71 27.75
CA PHE A 6 -18.61 -13.46 27.95
C PHE A 6 -18.09 -14.09 26.64
N ILE A 7 -18.98 -14.65 25.82
CA ILE A 7 -18.61 -15.21 24.50
C ILE A 7 -18.10 -14.09 23.58
N ILE A 8 -18.81 -12.96 23.47
CA ILE A 8 -18.38 -11.82 22.64
C ILE A 8 -17.01 -11.30 23.10
N GLY A 9 -16.82 -11.12 24.41
CA GLY A 9 -15.54 -10.68 24.97
C GLY A 9 -14.40 -11.66 24.65
N THR A 10 -14.66 -12.97 24.74
CA THR A 10 -13.67 -14.01 24.42
C THR A 10 -13.33 -13.99 22.93
N VAL A 11 -14.32 -13.89 22.04
CA VAL A 11 -14.09 -13.81 20.58
C VAL A 11 -13.27 -12.56 20.23
N PHE A 12 -13.63 -11.41 20.80
CA PHE A 12 -12.91 -10.16 20.56
C PHE A 12 -11.46 -10.25 21.06
N PHE A 13 -11.25 -10.82 22.25
CA PHE A 13 -9.91 -11.02 22.79
C PHE A 13 -9.05 -11.97 21.93
N LEU A 14 -9.63 -13.06 21.42
CA LEU A 14 -8.96 -13.96 20.49
C LEU A 14 -8.63 -13.26 19.16
N MET A 15 -9.52 -12.41 18.63
CA MET A 15 -9.23 -11.60 17.44
C MET A 15 -8.04 -10.65 17.65
N LEU A 16 -7.95 -10.00 18.81
CA LEU A 16 -6.81 -9.12 19.14
C LEU A 16 -5.49 -9.90 19.22
N ILE A 17 -5.49 -11.07 19.87
CA ILE A 17 -4.31 -11.94 19.93
C ILE A 17 -3.89 -12.37 18.52
N PHE A 18 -4.85 -12.83 17.71
CA PHE A 18 -4.58 -13.27 16.35
C PHE A 18 -4.01 -12.14 15.49
N SER A 19 -4.57 -10.94 15.58
CA SER A 19 -4.07 -9.73 14.92
C SER A 19 -2.63 -9.40 15.34
N SER A 20 -2.34 -9.42 16.65
CA SER A 20 -0.99 -9.16 17.16
C SER A 20 0.05 -10.17 16.66
N ILE A 21 -0.32 -11.46 16.60
CA ILE A 21 0.56 -12.51 16.06
C ILE A 21 0.80 -12.32 14.56
N LYS A 22 -0.26 -12.03 13.79
CA LYS A 22 -0.18 -11.75 12.34
C LYS A 22 0.75 -10.57 12.07
N ASN A 23 0.61 -9.48 12.82
CA ASN A 23 1.46 -8.29 12.68
C ASN A 23 2.93 -8.62 12.94
N LYS A 24 3.27 -9.31 14.04
CA LYS A 24 4.66 -9.72 14.32
C LYS A 24 5.25 -10.64 13.24
N MET A 25 4.43 -11.51 12.65
CA MET A 25 4.88 -12.37 11.55
C MET A 25 5.15 -11.56 10.28
N ASN A 26 4.29 -10.60 9.95
CA ASN A 26 4.47 -9.70 8.83
C ASN A 26 5.71 -8.83 9.01
N GLU A 27 5.90 -8.20 10.18
CA GLU A 27 7.10 -7.43 10.50
C GLU A 27 8.38 -8.25 10.28
N LYS A 28 8.43 -9.49 10.79
CA LYS A 28 9.58 -10.38 10.58
C LYS A 28 9.80 -10.74 9.11
N LYS A 29 8.72 -10.95 8.34
CA LYS A 29 8.81 -11.23 6.90
C LYS A 29 9.38 -10.02 6.17
N LEU A 30 8.88 -8.82 6.48
CA LEU A 30 9.35 -7.57 5.88
C LEU A 30 10.79 -7.27 6.27
N GLN A 31 11.17 -7.45 7.54
CA GLN A 31 12.55 -7.27 7.97
C GLN A 31 13.51 -8.18 7.20
N LYS A 32 13.20 -9.49 7.10
CA LYS A 32 14.01 -10.43 6.30
C LYS A 32 14.07 -10.03 4.83
N LEU A 33 12.96 -9.55 4.26
CA LEU A 33 12.94 -9.06 2.89
C LEU A 33 13.87 -7.85 2.72
N ASN A 34 13.81 -6.89 3.65
CA ASN A 34 14.65 -5.69 3.64
C ASN A 34 16.14 -6.04 3.74
N GLU A 35 16.50 -7.00 4.59
CA GLU A 35 17.87 -7.51 4.72
C GLU A 35 18.34 -8.27 3.47
N SER A 36 17.42 -8.90 2.73
CA SER A 36 17.76 -9.74 1.57
C SER A 36 18.02 -8.97 0.27
N ARG A 37 17.71 -7.66 0.23
CA ARG A 37 17.83 -6.84 -0.97
C ARG A 37 18.62 -5.56 -0.72
N PRO A 38 19.28 -4.99 -1.74
CA PRO A 38 19.91 -3.67 -1.60
C PRO A 38 18.89 -2.63 -1.14
N ASN A 39 19.34 -1.63 -0.38
CA ASN A 39 18.47 -0.52 -0.01
C ASN A 39 18.30 0.41 -1.21
N LEU A 40 17.07 0.64 -1.62
CA LEU A 40 16.66 1.63 -2.61
C LEU A 40 16.25 2.90 -1.87
N THR A 41 17.03 3.96 -2.03
CA THR A 41 16.72 5.23 -1.39
C THR A 41 15.46 5.86 -2.00
N ARG A 42 14.76 6.70 -1.22
CA ARG A 42 13.63 7.52 -1.71
C ARG A 42 13.98 8.27 -3.01
N SER A 43 15.18 8.84 -3.09
CA SER A 43 15.61 9.57 -4.30
C SER A 43 15.78 8.66 -5.52
N GLU A 44 16.27 7.43 -5.34
CA GLU A 44 16.41 6.47 -6.44
C GLU A 44 15.05 5.94 -6.89
N TYR A 45 14.16 5.66 -5.94
CA TYR A 45 12.77 5.31 -6.21
C TYR A 45 12.10 6.39 -7.08
N ILE A 46 12.18 7.66 -6.65
CA ILE A 46 11.60 8.78 -7.38
C ILE A 46 12.21 8.91 -8.78
N ASN A 47 13.54 8.88 -8.88
CA ASN A 47 14.23 9.00 -10.17
C ASN A 47 13.86 7.88 -11.14
N ARG A 48 13.67 6.64 -10.67
CA ARG A 48 13.28 5.51 -11.53
C ARG A 48 11.91 5.74 -12.18
N LEU A 49 10.94 6.24 -11.40
CA LEU A 49 9.58 6.48 -11.89
C LEU A 49 9.47 7.78 -12.68
N SER A 50 10.17 8.85 -12.29
CA SER A 50 10.22 10.08 -13.08
C SER A 50 10.86 9.86 -14.46
N LYS A 51 11.89 9.00 -14.57
CA LYS A 51 12.45 8.59 -15.87
C LYS A 51 11.46 7.84 -16.77
N LYS A 52 10.41 7.24 -16.19
CA LYS A 52 9.30 6.62 -16.94
C LYS A 52 8.23 7.63 -17.36
N GLY A 53 8.40 8.92 -17.05
CA GLY A 53 7.50 9.99 -17.45
C GLY A 53 6.42 10.32 -16.41
N PHE A 54 6.50 9.78 -15.19
CA PHE A 54 5.58 10.15 -14.11
C PHE A 54 5.97 11.48 -13.47
N ASP A 55 4.96 12.27 -13.09
CA ASP A 55 5.15 13.52 -12.37
C ASP A 55 5.85 13.28 -11.04
N LYS A 56 6.88 14.08 -10.75
CA LYS A 56 7.72 13.89 -9.56
C LYS A 56 6.94 14.05 -8.26
N ILE A 57 6.03 15.02 -8.19
CA ILE A 57 5.21 15.28 -7.00
C ILE A 57 4.27 14.10 -6.77
N HIS A 58 3.64 13.58 -7.83
CA HIS A 58 2.79 12.40 -7.71
C HIS A 58 3.59 11.19 -7.19
N VAL A 59 4.81 10.97 -7.70
CA VAL A 59 5.68 9.88 -7.25
C VAL A 59 6.08 10.03 -5.79
N GLU A 60 6.39 11.24 -5.35
CA GLU A 60 6.70 11.54 -3.95
C GLU A 60 5.53 11.21 -3.01
N VAL A 61 4.32 11.66 -3.36
CA VAL A 61 3.12 11.39 -2.55
C VAL A 61 2.80 9.89 -2.50
N VAL A 62 2.94 9.18 -3.62
CA VAL A 62 2.74 7.72 -3.66
C VAL A 62 3.74 7.00 -2.77
N TYR A 63 5.02 7.36 -2.85
CA TYR A 63 6.06 6.78 -2.00
C TYR A 63 5.75 6.99 -0.52
N ASP A 64 5.47 8.24 -0.13
CA ASP A 64 5.23 8.60 1.27
C ASP A 64 3.99 7.88 1.81
N LYS A 65 2.93 7.71 1.00
CA LYS A 65 1.72 7.01 1.44
C LYS A 65 1.91 5.50 1.57
N ILE A 66 2.66 4.86 0.66
CA ILE A 66 3.00 3.44 0.79
C ILE A 66 3.86 3.22 2.04
N GLN A 67 4.84 4.09 2.30
CA GLN A 67 5.68 4.01 3.50
C GLN A 67 4.87 4.18 4.79
N GLU A 68 3.96 5.18 4.82
CA GLU A 68 3.03 5.41 5.94
C GLU A 68 2.17 4.17 6.24
N PHE A 69 1.73 3.45 5.20
CA PHE A 69 0.95 2.24 5.35
C PHE A 69 1.77 1.04 5.86
N ILE A 70 3.00 0.87 5.38
CA ILE A 70 3.89 -0.22 5.79
C ILE A 70 4.36 -0.06 7.25
N GLN A 71 4.39 1.16 7.79
CA GLN A 71 4.78 1.48 9.17
C GLN A 71 6.18 0.97 9.55
N MET A 72 7.12 1.02 8.61
CA MET A 72 8.53 0.68 8.84
C MET A 72 9.43 1.81 8.31
N ASP A 73 10.16 2.47 9.20
CA ASP A 73 10.94 3.66 8.87
C ASP A 73 12.11 3.37 7.91
N ASP A 74 12.82 2.25 8.09
CA ASP A 74 14.01 1.87 7.32
C ASP A 74 13.73 0.89 6.16
N PHE A 75 12.49 0.85 5.68
CA PHE A 75 12.07 -0.14 4.69
C PHE A 75 12.26 0.34 3.24
N SER A 76 13.02 -0.41 2.46
CA SER A 76 13.28 -0.11 1.05
C SER A 76 12.12 -0.58 0.17
N ILE A 77 11.29 0.33 -0.34
CA ILE A 77 10.19 0.02 -1.27
C ILE A 77 10.70 0.00 -2.72
N TYR A 78 10.35 -1.00 -3.51
CA TYR A 78 10.66 -1.03 -4.94
C TYR A 78 9.41 -0.74 -5.79
N PRO A 79 9.50 0.05 -6.89
CA PRO A 79 8.34 0.37 -7.73
C PRO A 79 7.62 -0.83 -8.34
N GLU A 80 8.36 -1.89 -8.64
CA GLU A 80 7.90 -3.13 -9.27
C GLU A 80 7.21 -4.09 -8.30
N ASP A 81 7.34 -3.88 -6.98
CA ASP A 81 6.80 -4.79 -5.99
C ASP A 81 5.27 -4.82 -6.05
N ASP A 82 4.74 -6.04 -6.09
CA ASP A 82 3.32 -6.30 -5.91
C ASP A 82 2.94 -6.05 -4.45
N LEU A 83 2.24 -4.95 -4.19
CA LEU A 83 1.99 -4.49 -2.82
C LEU A 83 1.13 -5.49 -2.04
N HIS A 84 0.25 -6.23 -2.71
CA HIS A 84 -0.55 -7.28 -2.07
C HIS A 84 0.32 -8.45 -1.63
N LYS A 85 1.20 -8.95 -2.51
CA LYS A 85 2.01 -10.15 -2.21
C LYS A 85 3.17 -9.89 -1.28
N ILE A 86 3.84 -8.76 -1.50
CA ILE A 86 5.07 -8.42 -0.80
C ILE A 86 4.72 -7.84 0.57
N TYR A 87 3.88 -6.80 0.58
CA TYR A 87 3.56 -6.02 1.79
C TYR A 87 2.30 -6.49 2.52
N GLY A 88 1.51 -7.36 1.90
CA GLY A 88 0.28 -7.86 2.53
C GLY A 88 -0.80 -6.79 2.64
N ILE A 89 -0.76 -5.78 1.78
CA ILE A 89 -1.85 -4.79 1.65
C ILE A 89 -3.06 -5.55 1.11
N GLU A 90 -4.14 -5.62 1.88
CA GLU A 90 -5.33 -6.36 1.46
C GLU A 90 -6.19 -5.52 0.52
N ASP A 91 -7.15 -6.18 -0.16
CA ASP A 91 -8.02 -5.52 -1.15
C ASP A 91 -8.91 -4.41 -0.53
N LEU A 92 -9.06 -4.33 0.79
CA LEU A 92 -9.76 -3.22 1.43
C LEU A 92 -8.83 -2.04 1.71
N ASP A 93 -7.57 -2.32 1.96
CA ASP A 93 -6.58 -1.32 2.33
C ASP A 93 -6.07 -0.52 1.12
N TYR A 94 -6.11 -1.11 -0.09
CA TYR A 94 -5.63 -0.42 -1.29
C TYR A 94 -6.49 0.82 -1.63
N ILE A 95 -7.80 0.78 -1.33
CA ILE A 95 -8.71 1.91 -1.56
C ILE A 95 -8.29 3.08 -0.65
N ASP A 96 -7.99 2.80 0.61
CA ASP A 96 -7.56 3.83 1.57
C ASP A 96 -6.22 4.48 1.17
N ILE A 97 -5.29 3.70 0.62
CA ILE A 97 -4.03 4.22 0.09
C ILE A 97 -4.32 5.17 -1.08
N ILE A 98 -5.11 4.73 -2.06
CA ILE A 98 -5.43 5.52 -3.24
C ILE A 98 -6.20 6.79 -2.86
N ASP A 99 -7.22 6.69 -2.02
CA ASP A 99 -8.02 7.84 -1.57
C ASP A 99 -7.15 8.85 -0.83
N GLY A 100 -6.25 8.39 0.05
CA GLY A 100 -5.31 9.26 0.75
C GLY A 100 -4.30 9.95 -0.19
N ILE A 101 -3.92 9.31 -1.29
CA ILE A 101 -3.09 9.95 -2.33
C ILE A 101 -3.88 11.00 -3.09
N CYS A 102 -5.11 10.68 -3.51
CA CYS A 102 -6.00 11.63 -4.19
C CYS A 102 -6.26 12.86 -3.31
N GLU A 103 -6.49 12.68 -2.01
CA GLU A 103 -6.68 13.77 -1.06
C GLU A 103 -5.43 14.65 -0.95
N LYS A 104 -4.24 14.05 -0.75
CA LYS A 104 -2.97 14.80 -0.70
C LYS A 104 -2.67 15.57 -1.99
N LEU A 105 -3.11 15.06 -3.14
CA LEU A 105 -2.95 15.69 -4.45
C LEU A 105 -4.12 16.62 -4.84
N ASN A 106 -5.12 16.79 -3.99
CA ASN A 106 -6.34 17.54 -4.27
C ASN A 106 -7.05 17.11 -5.57
N LEU A 107 -7.14 15.79 -5.79
CA LEU A 107 -7.79 15.16 -6.94
C LEU A 107 -9.17 14.62 -6.56
N ARG A 108 -10.02 14.39 -7.57
CA ARG A 108 -11.24 13.62 -7.35
C ARG A 108 -10.90 12.21 -6.86
N LYS A 109 -11.80 11.62 -6.08
CA LYS A 109 -11.72 10.21 -5.71
C LYS A 109 -11.80 9.32 -6.96
N VAL A 110 -11.17 8.16 -6.85
CA VAL A 110 -11.17 7.16 -7.92
C VAL A 110 -12.53 6.48 -7.95
N GLU A 111 -13.09 6.31 -9.14
CA GLU A 111 -14.30 5.54 -9.33
C GLU A 111 -13.96 4.09 -9.68
N GLN A 112 -14.88 3.16 -9.39
CA GLN A 112 -14.73 1.76 -9.77
C GLN A 112 -14.50 1.59 -11.28
N LYS A 113 -15.05 2.49 -12.10
CA LYS A 113 -14.83 2.50 -13.55
C LYS A 113 -13.35 2.71 -13.90
N ASP A 114 -12.67 3.66 -13.26
CA ASP A 114 -11.25 3.95 -13.50
C ASP A 114 -10.38 2.73 -13.20
N ILE A 115 -10.67 2.06 -12.07
CA ILE A 115 -10.01 0.82 -11.62
C ILE A 115 -10.26 -0.30 -12.63
N ASN A 116 -11.51 -0.51 -13.04
CA ASN A 116 -11.88 -1.56 -13.98
C ASN A 116 -11.24 -1.38 -15.35
N GLU A 117 -11.09 -0.13 -15.81
CA GLU A 117 -10.39 0.18 -17.06
C GLU A 117 -8.90 -0.10 -16.96
N LEU A 118 -8.27 0.26 -15.83
CA LEU A 118 -6.85 0.03 -15.60
C LEU A 118 -6.53 -1.46 -15.43
N ASN A 119 -7.37 -2.21 -14.72
CA ASN A 119 -7.21 -3.65 -14.48
C ASN A 119 -7.19 -4.49 -15.79
N LYS A 120 -7.75 -3.96 -16.88
CA LYS A 120 -7.65 -4.58 -18.21
C LYS A 120 -6.23 -4.50 -18.79
N LYS A 121 -5.43 -3.51 -18.37
CA LYS A 121 -4.09 -3.22 -18.90
C LYS A 121 -2.98 -3.66 -17.95
N ILE A 122 -3.13 -3.38 -16.66
CA ILE A 122 -2.13 -3.67 -15.62
C ILE A 122 -2.78 -4.55 -14.56
N LYS A 123 -2.21 -5.74 -14.33
CA LYS A 123 -2.73 -6.72 -13.36
C LYS A 123 -2.05 -6.67 -12.01
N THR A 124 -0.83 -6.14 -11.95
CA THR A 124 -0.04 -6.08 -10.72
C THR A 124 -0.34 -4.77 -10.01
N PHE A 125 -0.77 -4.85 -8.76
CA PHE A 125 -0.96 -3.66 -7.93
C PHE A 125 0.41 -3.23 -7.36
N ASN A 126 1.08 -2.33 -8.09
CA ASN A 126 2.39 -1.78 -7.75
C ASN A 126 2.40 -0.24 -7.85
N ALA A 127 3.56 0.40 -7.68
CA ALA A 127 3.66 1.86 -7.74
C ALA A 127 3.23 2.42 -9.11
N GLU A 128 3.59 1.74 -10.20
CA GLU A 128 3.22 2.16 -11.56
C GLU A 128 1.72 2.08 -11.80
N TYR A 129 1.05 1.07 -11.22
CA TYR A 129 -0.40 0.98 -11.27
C TYR A 129 -1.04 2.22 -10.64
N ILE A 130 -0.64 2.56 -9.41
CA ILE A 130 -1.19 3.70 -8.67
C ILE A 130 -0.94 5.01 -9.43
N LEU A 131 0.29 5.22 -9.92
CA LEU A 131 0.64 6.42 -10.67
C LEU A 131 -0.09 6.52 -12.02
N THR A 132 -0.29 5.40 -12.70
CA THR A 132 -1.07 5.36 -13.94
C THR A 132 -2.53 5.70 -13.68
N LEU A 133 -3.09 5.18 -12.59
CA LEU A 133 -4.46 5.50 -12.17
C LEU A 133 -4.61 7.00 -11.91
N ILE A 134 -3.72 7.58 -11.11
CA ILE A 134 -3.69 9.02 -10.81
C ILE A 134 -3.59 9.84 -12.10
N ASN A 135 -2.65 9.50 -12.99
CA ASN A 135 -2.47 10.20 -14.25
C ASN A 135 -3.69 10.14 -15.18
N ASN A 136 -4.51 9.09 -15.10
CA ASN A 136 -5.74 9.00 -15.88
C ASN A 136 -6.87 9.88 -15.32
N ILE A 137 -6.82 10.20 -14.02
CA ILE A 137 -7.81 11.03 -13.33
C ILE A 137 -7.49 12.51 -13.45
N VAL A 138 -6.21 12.85 -13.57
CA VAL A 138 -5.71 14.22 -13.78
C VAL A 138 -6.03 14.73 -15.19
N LYS A 139 -6.19 13.83 -16.16
CA LYS A 139 -6.55 14.15 -17.55
C LYS A 139 -8.05 14.31 -17.72
#